data_AF-A0A3D3P8T3-F1
#
_entry.id   AF-A0A3D3P8T3-F1
#
_cell.length_a   1.000
_cell.length_b   1.000
_cell.length_c   1.000
_cell.angle_alpha   90.00
_cell.angle_beta   90.00
_cell.angle_gamma   90.00
#
_symmetry.space_group_name_H-M   'P 1'
#
loop_
_entity.id
_entity.type
_entity.pdbx_description
1 polymer ?
#
loop_
_entity_poly.entity_id
_entity_poly.type
_entity_poly.pdbx_seq_one_letter_code
_entity_poly.pdbx_strand_id
1 'polypeptide(L)'
;MKYPIHLLTMVFASMTVWLPALSIEDLQFSYEAAVLEANEGRDKQLGTLNQRYLTALSKLQKQAQKQGTLDKAVAIKNEGILIEEKTWPMPPVPKTASKTLQGPRRTYLKARFSIEKDWALKTVMLADKMEKALKGKILSLTKSGNLEEAQGAQVLLKKIQEDPELATARELPSRVMQSGKSRAGFIVRRNGDNLEVMVRYDSKGKISLKSPVENVVEQTGGKREKGKTSARTLGEFVGV
;
A
#
# COMPACT_ATOMS: atom_id res chain seq x y z
N MET A 1 35.57 -6.40 13.65
CA MET A 1 35.75 -6.03 12.22
C MET A 1 34.45 -5.38 11.76
N LYS A 2 34.47 -4.12 11.30
CA LYS A 2 33.26 -3.45 10.78
C LYS A 2 33.08 -3.87 9.33
N TYR A 3 32.08 -4.72 9.05
CA TYR A 3 31.73 -5.05 7.67
C TYR A 3 31.11 -3.83 6.98
N PRO A 4 31.48 -3.54 5.72
CA PRO A 4 30.87 -2.44 4.98
C PRO A 4 29.38 -2.74 4.74
N ILE A 5 28.53 -1.73 4.91
CA ILE A 5 27.05 -1.80 4.90
C ILE A 5 26.53 -2.57 3.68
N HIS A 6 27.15 -2.39 2.51
CA HIS A 6 26.78 -3.08 1.26
C HIS A 6 27.01 -4.60 1.28
N LEU A 7 27.99 -5.08 2.05
CA LEU A 7 28.30 -6.51 2.15
C LEU A 7 27.29 -7.21 3.07
N LEU A 8 26.77 -6.48 4.07
CA LEU A 8 25.81 -6.98 5.04
C LEU A 8 24.37 -7.02 4.49
N THR A 9 23.96 -6.04 3.66
CA THR A 9 22.68 -6.07 2.94
C THR A 9 22.63 -7.20 1.90
N MET A 10 23.74 -7.45 1.21
CA MET A 10 23.87 -8.56 0.26
C MET A 10 23.76 -9.92 0.95
N VAL A 11 24.28 -10.05 2.17
CA VAL A 11 24.15 -11.27 2.99
C VAL A 11 22.69 -11.53 3.37
N PHE A 12 21.91 -10.54 3.82
CA PHE A 12 20.49 -10.74 4.20
C PHE A 12 19.55 -10.99 3.00
N ALA A 13 19.84 -10.38 1.85
CA ALA A 13 19.05 -10.54 0.63
C ALA A 13 19.24 -11.93 -0.04
N SER A 14 20.45 -12.51 0.04
CA SER A 14 20.83 -13.76 -0.66
C SER A 14 20.80 -15.04 0.18
N MET A 15 20.32 -14.99 1.44
CA MET A 15 20.45 -16.10 2.41
C MET A 15 19.83 -17.44 1.99
N THR A 16 20.64 -18.29 1.35
CA THR A 16 20.56 -19.76 1.46
C THR A 16 21.66 -20.34 2.36
N VAL A 17 22.55 -19.52 2.94
CA VAL A 17 23.72 -20.02 3.67
C VAL A 17 23.89 -19.35 5.05
N TRP A 18 23.75 -20.17 6.09
CA TRP A 18 24.26 -20.05 7.46
C TRP A 18 23.83 -18.88 8.37
N LEU A 19 22.57 -18.96 8.83
CA LEU A 19 22.03 -18.24 9.99
C LEU A 19 22.59 -18.61 11.41
N PRO A 20 23.23 -19.77 11.69
CA PRO A 20 23.58 -20.13 13.08
C PRO A 20 24.70 -19.29 13.72
N ALA A 21 25.60 -18.69 12.93
CA ALA A 21 26.84 -18.07 13.43
C ALA A 21 26.73 -16.56 13.75
N LEU A 22 25.69 -15.87 13.26
CA LEU A 22 25.53 -14.43 13.55
C LEU A 22 25.07 -14.20 15.00
N SER A 23 25.54 -13.12 15.63
CA SER A 23 24.99 -12.66 16.91
C SER A 23 23.57 -12.09 16.72
N ILE A 24 22.82 -11.91 17.81
CA ILE A 24 21.50 -11.24 17.75
C ILE A 24 21.65 -9.79 17.26
N GLU A 25 22.73 -9.13 17.68
CA GLU A 25 23.06 -7.75 17.29
C GLU A 25 23.35 -7.64 15.79
N ASP A 26 24.12 -8.57 15.22
CA ASP A 26 24.38 -8.61 13.78
C ASP A 26 23.09 -8.88 12.98
N LEU A 27 22.21 -9.75 13.49
CA LEU A 27 20.90 -10.02 12.88
C LEU A 27 20.01 -8.77 12.92
N GLN A 28 19.98 -8.06 14.04
CA GLN A 28 19.23 -6.81 14.17
C GLN A 28 19.77 -5.75 13.20
N PHE A 29 21.08 -5.52 13.20
CA PHE A 29 21.71 -4.52 12.35
C PHE A 29 21.49 -4.81 10.86
N SER A 30 21.61 -6.08 10.44
CA SER A 30 21.35 -6.48 9.06
C SER A 30 19.88 -6.34 8.65
N TYR A 31 18.95 -6.66 9.55
CA TYR A 31 17.53 -6.44 9.33
C TYR A 31 17.21 -4.95 9.18
N GLU A 32 17.68 -4.11 10.10
CA GLU A 32 17.45 -2.66 10.08
C GLU A 32 18.03 -2.01 8.82
N ALA A 33 19.24 -2.40 8.41
CA ALA A 33 19.86 -1.93 7.17
C ALA A 33 19.04 -2.33 5.94
N ALA A 34 18.54 -3.56 5.87
CA ALA A 34 17.72 -4.02 4.75
C ALA A 34 16.34 -3.32 4.70
N VAL A 35 15.73 -3.05 5.85
CA VAL A 35 14.49 -2.27 5.93
C VAL A 35 14.73 -0.83 5.49
N LEU A 36 15.83 -0.21 5.91
CA LEU A 36 16.20 1.14 5.48
C LEU A 36 16.39 1.21 3.96
N GLU A 37 17.12 0.27 3.37
CA GLU A 37 17.30 0.19 1.91
C GLU A 37 15.96 0.04 1.17
N ALA A 38 15.04 -0.79 1.70
CA ALA A 38 13.71 -0.95 1.13
C ALA A 38 12.91 0.38 1.19
N ASN A 39 12.99 1.10 2.30
CA ASN A 39 12.34 2.40 2.48
C ASN A 39 12.91 3.47 1.54
N GLU A 40 14.23 3.59 1.45
CA GLU A 40 14.90 4.52 0.54
C GLU A 40 14.55 4.23 -0.93
N GLY A 41 14.51 2.95 -1.30
CA GLY A 41 14.10 2.50 -2.63
C GLY A 41 12.67 2.93 -2.96
N ARG A 42 11.73 2.71 -2.04
CA ARG A 42 10.32 3.17 -2.16
C ARG A 42 10.26 4.68 -2.32
N ASP A 43 10.93 5.41 -1.43
CA ASP A 43 10.84 6.88 -1.36
C ASP A 43 11.41 7.54 -2.61
N LYS A 44 12.51 7.00 -3.16
CA LYS A 44 13.08 7.44 -4.45
C LYS A 44 12.12 7.22 -5.62
N GLN A 45 11.48 6.06 -5.68
CA GLN A 45 10.48 5.76 -6.72
C GLN A 45 9.26 6.68 -6.60
N LEU A 46 8.75 6.88 -5.38
CA LEU A 46 7.63 7.80 -5.12
C LEU A 46 8.00 9.25 -5.44
N GLY A 47 9.19 9.70 -5.07
CA GLY A 47 9.68 11.04 -5.39
C GLY A 47 9.72 11.29 -6.90
N THR A 48 10.28 10.33 -7.66
CA THR A 48 10.32 10.40 -9.12
C THR A 48 8.91 10.43 -9.72
N LEU A 49 8.00 9.59 -9.21
CA LEU A 49 6.62 9.53 -9.66
C LEU A 49 5.89 10.85 -9.38
N ASN A 50 6.05 11.42 -8.17
CA ASN A 50 5.45 12.69 -7.78
C ASN A 50 5.94 13.83 -8.67
N GLN A 51 7.24 13.94 -8.92
CA GLN A 51 7.81 14.96 -9.81
C GLN A 51 7.26 14.88 -11.23
N ARG A 52 7.18 13.67 -11.79
CA ARG A 52 6.58 13.46 -13.13
C ARG A 52 5.12 13.88 -13.16
N TYR A 53 4.36 13.56 -12.12
CA TYR A 53 2.95 13.91 -12.03
C TYR A 53 2.76 15.43 -11.87
N LEU A 54 3.50 16.09 -10.98
CA LEU A 54 3.49 17.55 -10.81
C LEU A 54 3.86 18.29 -12.11
N THR A 55 4.83 17.75 -12.86
CA THR A 55 5.19 18.31 -14.18
C THR A 55 4.04 18.20 -15.18
N ALA A 56 3.33 17.07 -15.20
CA ALA A 56 2.16 16.89 -16.04
C ALA A 56 1.01 17.84 -15.62
N LEU A 57 0.76 17.98 -14.32
CA LEU A 57 -0.24 18.91 -13.79
C LEU A 57 0.09 20.36 -14.16
N SER A 58 1.34 20.78 -14.07
CA SER A 58 1.77 22.13 -14.49
C SER A 58 1.46 22.40 -15.97
N LYS A 59 1.68 21.42 -16.85
CA LYS A 59 1.33 21.53 -18.29
C LYS A 59 -0.18 21.66 -18.48
N LEU A 60 -0.98 20.83 -17.79
CA LEU A 60 -2.44 20.88 -17.84
C LEU A 60 -3.00 22.21 -17.30
N GLN A 61 -2.41 22.72 -16.22
CA GLN A 61 -2.77 24.01 -15.65
C GLN A 61 -2.50 25.15 -16.64
N LYS A 62 -1.32 25.18 -17.26
CA LYS A 62 -0.98 26.18 -18.30
C LYS A 62 -1.94 26.13 -19.47
N GLN A 63 -2.37 24.93 -19.88
CA GLN A 63 -3.37 24.78 -20.94
C GLN A 63 -4.74 25.33 -20.51
N ALA A 64 -5.19 25.03 -19.29
CA ALA A 64 -6.44 25.57 -18.75
C ALA A 64 -6.42 27.10 -18.62
N GLN A 65 -5.27 27.68 -18.25
CA GLN A 65 -5.04 29.13 -18.21
C GLN A 65 -5.14 29.75 -19.60
N LYS A 66 -4.49 29.17 -20.62
CA LYS A 66 -4.58 29.64 -22.02
C LYS A 66 -6.00 29.58 -22.56
N GLN A 67 -6.81 28.64 -22.09
CA GLN A 67 -8.23 28.51 -22.46
C GLN A 67 -9.15 29.46 -21.68
N GLY A 68 -8.63 30.28 -20.75
CA GLY A 68 -9.44 31.17 -19.90
C GLY A 68 -10.31 30.45 -18.88
N THR A 69 -10.05 29.16 -18.61
CA THR A 69 -10.88 28.33 -17.71
C THR A 69 -10.35 28.34 -16.27
N LEU A 70 -10.73 29.36 -15.49
CA LEU A 70 -10.25 29.55 -14.11
C LEU A 70 -10.53 28.34 -13.21
N ASP A 71 -11.77 27.86 -13.16
CA ASP A 71 -12.16 26.75 -12.26
C ASP A 71 -11.34 25.48 -12.50
N LYS A 72 -11.03 25.20 -13.77
CA LYS A 72 -10.18 24.05 -14.14
C LYS A 72 -8.74 24.27 -13.68
N ALA A 73 -8.19 25.45 -13.91
CA ALA A 73 -6.82 25.78 -13.50
C ALA A 73 -6.66 25.68 -11.98
N VAL A 74 -7.63 26.18 -11.20
CA VAL A 74 -7.65 26.07 -9.73
C VAL A 74 -7.77 24.61 -9.29
N ALA A 75 -8.67 23.84 -9.89
CA ALA A 75 -8.81 22.41 -9.55
C ALA A 75 -7.53 21.60 -9.83
N ILE A 76 -6.80 21.90 -10.91
CA ILE A 76 -5.51 21.27 -11.22
C ILE A 76 -4.42 21.73 -10.25
N LYS A 77 -4.41 23.00 -9.85
CA LYS A 77 -3.47 23.50 -8.83
C LYS A 77 -3.68 22.79 -7.48
N ASN A 78 -4.94 22.65 -7.05
CA ASN A 78 -5.28 21.97 -5.80
C ASN A 78 -4.89 20.48 -5.83
N GLU A 79 -4.92 19.85 -7.00
CA GLU A 79 -4.38 18.49 -7.17
C GLU A 79 -2.89 18.41 -6.85
N GLY A 80 -2.10 19.40 -7.28
CA GLY A 80 -0.66 19.47 -6.97
C GLY A 80 -0.40 19.58 -5.46
N ILE A 81 -1.19 20.41 -4.77
CA ILE A 81 -1.11 20.61 -3.32
C ILE A 81 -1.34 19.29 -2.57
N LEU A 82 -2.33 18.50 -2.98
CA LEU A 82 -2.61 17.19 -2.36
C LEU A 82 -1.41 16.22 -2.45
N ILE A 83 -0.59 16.33 -3.50
CA ILE A 83 0.62 15.52 -3.68
C ILE A 83 1.74 16.01 -2.76
N GLU A 84 1.93 17.31 -2.69
CA GLU A 84 2.98 17.97 -1.87
C GLU A 84 2.72 17.79 -0.37
N GLU A 85 1.48 17.99 0.07
CA GLU A 85 1.04 17.80 1.45
C GLU A 85 0.92 16.31 1.84
N LYS A 86 1.13 15.39 0.89
CA LYS A 86 0.94 13.95 1.07
C LYS A 86 -0.44 13.63 1.67
N THR A 87 -1.48 14.30 1.18
CA THR A 87 -2.84 14.14 1.68
C THR A 87 -3.42 12.82 1.16
N TRP A 88 -3.30 11.79 1.99
CA TRP A 88 -3.78 10.44 1.68
C TRP A 88 -4.90 10.05 2.64
N PRO A 89 -6.06 9.63 2.14
CA PRO A 89 -6.38 9.45 0.73
C PRO A 89 -6.71 10.74 -0.04
N MET A 90 -6.46 10.73 -1.35
CA MET A 90 -6.88 11.83 -2.21
C MET A 90 -8.41 11.95 -2.29
N PRO A 91 -8.98 13.17 -2.19
CA PRO A 91 -10.40 13.41 -2.37
C PRO A 91 -10.86 13.07 -3.81
N PRO A 92 -12.16 12.91 -4.06
CA PRO A 92 -12.68 12.70 -5.41
C PRO A 92 -12.28 13.83 -6.38
N VAL A 93 -12.14 13.50 -7.66
CA VAL A 93 -11.82 14.51 -8.69
C VAL A 93 -12.99 15.48 -8.80
N PRO A 94 -12.77 16.81 -8.73
CA PRO A 94 -13.83 17.79 -8.94
C PRO A 94 -14.48 17.62 -10.32
N LYS A 95 -15.82 17.73 -10.39
CA LYS A 95 -16.57 17.58 -11.65
C LYS A 95 -16.08 18.53 -12.74
N THR A 96 -15.68 19.74 -12.35
CA THR A 96 -15.16 20.81 -13.25
C THR A 96 -13.92 20.40 -14.03
N ALA A 97 -13.06 19.56 -13.44
CA ALA A 97 -11.81 19.09 -14.04
C ALA A 97 -11.77 17.59 -14.33
N SER A 98 -12.90 16.88 -14.19
CA SER A 98 -12.97 15.41 -14.30
C SER A 98 -12.39 14.89 -15.62
N LYS A 99 -12.76 15.49 -16.76
CA LYS A 99 -12.26 15.05 -18.07
C LYS A 99 -10.74 15.19 -18.21
N THR A 100 -10.15 16.16 -17.53
CA THR A 100 -8.71 16.49 -17.62
C THR A 100 -7.88 15.73 -16.60
N LEU A 101 -8.37 15.57 -15.36
CA LEU A 101 -7.60 15.01 -14.25
C LEU A 101 -7.84 13.52 -14.01
N GLN A 102 -9.00 12.97 -14.37
CA GLN A 102 -9.36 11.60 -13.99
C GLN A 102 -8.41 10.55 -14.58
N GLY A 103 -8.03 10.70 -15.86
CA GLY A 103 -7.06 9.82 -16.51
C GLY A 103 -5.66 9.91 -15.87
N PRO A 104 -5.04 11.10 -15.84
CA PRO A 104 -3.74 11.30 -15.21
C PRO A 104 -3.70 10.83 -13.75
N ARG A 105 -4.70 11.19 -12.93
CA ARG A 105 -4.79 10.78 -11.52
C ARG A 105 -4.87 9.26 -11.41
N ARG A 106 -5.69 8.60 -12.23
CA ARG A 106 -5.80 7.13 -12.22
C ARG A 106 -4.47 6.46 -12.52
N THR A 107 -3.72 6.95 -13.51
CA THR A 107 -2.40 6.42 -13.86
C THR A 107 -1.40 6.61 -12.72
N TYR A 108 -1.37 7.81 -12.15
CA TYR A 108 -0.50 8.13 -11.01
C TYR A 108 -0.81 7.25 -9.80
N LEU A 109 -2.08 7.13 -9.40
CA LEU A 109 -2.51 6.29 -8.28
C LEU A 109 -2.13 4.82 -8.52
N LYS A 110 -2.36 4.29 -9.72
CA LYS A 110 -1.98 2.91 -10.06
C LYS A 110 -0.48 2.68 -9.87
N ALA A 111 0.35 3.59 -10.38
CA ALA A 111 1.81 3.49 -10.24
C ALA A 111 2.24 3.59 -8.78
N ARG A 112 1.68 4.55 -8.03
CA ARG A 112 1.93 4.73 -6.60
C ARG A 112 1.60 3.45 -5.83
N PHE A 113 0.42 2.88 -6.05
CA PHE A 113 0.02 1.64 -5.37
C PHE A 113 0.90 0.45 -5.74
N SER A 114 1.41 0.38 -6.97
CA SER A 114 2.37 -0.67 -7.35
C SER A 114 3.65 -0.56 -6.53
N ILE A 115 4.21 0.66 -6.42
CA ILE A 115 5.42 0.93 -5.63
C ILE A 115 5.21 0.54 -4.16
N GLU A 116 4.09 0.99 -3.56
CA GLU A 116 3.74 0.67 -2.17
C GLU A 116 3.55 -0.83 -1.95
N LYS A 117 2.97 -1.54 -2.93
CA LYS A 117 2.80 -3.00 -2.87
C LYS A 117 4.12 -3.74 -2.95
N ASP A 118 5.01 -3.34 -3.85
CA ASP A 118 6.32 -3.97 -4.02
C ASP A 118 7.19 -3.75 -2.78
N TRP A 119 7.13 -2.55 -2.20
CA TRP A 119 7.71 -2.25 -0.90
C TRP A 119 7.14 -3.14 0.19
N ALA A 120 5.81 -3.21 0.32
CA ALA A 120 5.14 -3.99 1.35
C ALA A 120 5.53 -5.49 1.28
N LEU A 121 5.57 -6.07 0.07
CA LEU A 121 6.02 -7.45 -0.13
C LEU A 121 7.47 -7.67 0.31
N LYS A 122 8.37 -6.74 -0.02
CA LYS A 122 9.77 -6.80 0.42
C LYS A 122 9.90 -6.71 1.94
N THR A 123 9.24 -5.74 2.56
CA THR A 123 9.27 -5.53 4.01
C THR A 123 8.73 -6.75 4.77
N VAL A 124 7.61 -7.31 4.32
CA VAL A 124 7.05 -8.54 4.90
C VAL A 124 8.01 -9.72 4.76
N MET A 125 8.61 -9.91 3.58
CA MET A 125 9.59 -10.98 3.38
C MET A 125 10.83 -10.82 4.29
N LEU A 126 11.33 -9.60 4.47
CA LEU A 126 12.44 -9.31 5.38
C LEU A 126 12.07 -9.63 6.83
N ALA A 127 10.88 -9.21 7.26
CA ALA A 127 10.38 -9.48 8.61
C ALA A 127 10.22 -10.98 8.84
N ASP A 128 9.62 -11.72 7.91
CA ASP A 128 9.42 -13.16 8.04
C ASP A 128 10.75 -13.93 8.13
N LYS A 129 11.77 -13.50 7.37
CA LYS A 129 13.14 -14.03 7.48
C LYS A 129 13.74 -13.77 8.86
N MET A 130 13.61 -12.54 9.37
CA MET A 130 14.11 -12.16 10.68
C MET A 130 13.38 -12.91 11.82
N GLU A 131 12.05 -13.01 11.75
CA GLU A 131 11.26 -13.77 12.71
C GLU A 131 11.71 -15.24 12.75
N LYS A 132 11.94 -15.87 11.59
CA LYS A 132 12.44 -17.25 11.51
C LYS A 132 13.84 -17.38 12.11
N ALA A 133 14.74 -16.43 11.83
CA ALA A 133 16.08 -16.40 12.40
C ALA A 133 16.06 -16.30 13.94
N LEU A 134 15.26 -15.36 14.46
CA LEU A 134 15.10 -15.15 15.90
C LEU A 134 14.51 -16.37 16.60
N LYS A 135 13.45 -16.98 16.03
CA LYS A 135 12.88 -18.23 16.58
C LYS A 135 13.92 -19.35 16.65
N GLY A 136 14.74 -19.50 15.61
CA GLY A 136 15.85 -20.47 15.60
C GLY A 136 16.91 -20.18 16.66
N LYS A 137 17.30 -18.91 16.83
CA LYS A 137 18.26 -18.49 17.86
C LYS A 137 17.74 -18.69 19.27
N ILE A 138 16.48 -18.32 19.54
CA ILE A 138 15.84 -18.56 20.83
C ILE A 138 15.94 -20.03 21.20
N LEU A 139 15.53 -20.94 20.30
CA LEU A 139 15.62 -22.39 20.54
C LEU A 139 17.05 -22.86 20.84
N SER A 140 18.03 -22.37 20.08
CA SER A 140 19.45 -22.72 20.29
C SER A 140 19.98 -22.23 21.63
N LEU A 141 19.71 -20.96 21.97
CA LEU A 141 20.19 -20.32 23.18
C LEU A 141 19.55 -20.90 24.44
N THR A 142 18.25 -21.23 24.37
CA THR A 142 17.56 -21.94 25.44
C THR A 142 18.16 -23.34 25.66
N LYS A 143 18.47 -24.08 24.59
CA LYS A 143 19.11 -25.40 24.71
C LYS A 143 20.52 -25.32 25.29
N SER A 144 21.26 -24.24 25.03
CA SER A 144 22.60 -24.03 25.57
C SER A 144 22.61 -23.35 26.96
N GLY A 145 21.45 -23.10 27.55
CA GLY A 145 21.33 -22.46 28.87
C GLY A 145 21.61 -20.95 28.89
N ASN A 146 21.76 -20.31 27.72
CA ASN A 146 22.01 -18.88 27.60
C ASN A 146 20.67 -18.11 27.59
N LEU A 147 20.07 -17.96 28.77
CA LEU A 147 18.72 -17.45 28.93
C LEU A 147 18.62 -15.92 28.69
N GLU A 148 19.65 -15.15 29.03
CA GLU A 148 19.65 -13.70 28.84
C GLU A 148 19.60 -13.32 27.36
N GLU A 149 20.46 -13.92 26.53
CA GLU A 149 20.43 -13.70 25.09
C GLU A 149 19.13 -14.21 24.45
N ALA A 150 18.59 -15.34 24.93
CA ALA A 150 17.30 -15.85 24.45
C ALA A 150 16.15 -14.86 24.74
N GLN A 151 16.15 -14.23 25.91
CA GLN A 151 15.18 -13.17 26.26
C GLN A 151 15.36 -11.94 25.36
N GLY A 152 16.61 -11.52 25.10
CA GLY A 152 16.89 -10.43 24.16
C GLY A 152 16.32 -10.69 22.76
N ALA A 153 16.53 -11.90 22.22
CA ALA A 153 15.95 -12.30 20.93
C ALA A 153 14.42 -12.34 20.96
N GLN A 154 13.81 -12.74 22.09
CA GLN A 154 12.36 -12.77 22.25
C GLN A 154 11.75 -11.36 22.27
N VAL A 155 12.40 -10.39 22.93
CA VAL A 155 11.98 -8.98 22.92
C VAL A 155 12.01 -8.43 21.51
N LEU A 156 13.09 -8.69 20.76
CA LEU A 156 13.20 -8.23 19.37
C LEU A 156 12.15 -8.88 18.47
N LEU A 157 11.88 -10.17 18.64
CA LEU A 157 10.83 -10.88 17.90
C LEU A 157 9.45 -10.24 18.14
N LYS A 158 9.13 -9.96 19.40
CA LYS A 158 7.87 -9.32 19.78
C LYS A 158 7.75 -7.92 19.17
N LYS A 159 8.83 -7.13 19.21
CA LYS A 159 8.88 -5.79 18.58
C LYS A 159 8.56 -5.84 17.09
N ILE A 160 9.09 -6.83 16.36
CA ILE A 160 8.80 -7.00 14.93
C ILE A 160 7.34 -7.41 14.71
N GLN A 161 6.80 -8.31 15.54
CA GLN A 161 5.42 -8.77 15.40
C GLN A 161 4.37 -7.70 15.72
N GLU A 162 4.69 -6.80 16.65
CA GLU A 162 3.81 -5.71 17.08
C GLU A 162 4.04 -4.42 16.26
N ASP A 163 4.92 -4.43 15.26
CA ASP A 163 5.20 -3.27 14.42
C ASP A 163 3.96 -2.88 13.60
N PRO A 164 3.37 -1.68 13.84
CA PRO A 164 2.18 -1.24 13.13
C PRO A 164 2.44 -1.02 11.63
N GLU A 165 3.64 -0.60 11.22
CA GLU A 165 3.96 -0.45 9.80
C GLU A 165 3.98 -1.80 9.12
N LEU A 166 4.58 -2.81 9.75
CA LEU A 166 4.58 -4.17 9.23
C LEU A 166 3.17 -4.74 9.14
N ALA A 167 2.30 -4.48 10.13
CA ALA A 167 0.91 -4.87 10.07
C ALA A 167 0.21 -4.27 8.84
N THR A 168 0.41 -2.98 8.56
CA THR A 168 -0.14 -2.35 7.34
C THR A 168 0.46 -2.94 6.05
N ALA A 169 1.77 -3.23 6.04
CA ALA A 169 2.45 -3.87 4.92
C ALA A 169 1.92 -5.28 4.64
N ARG A 170 1.58 -6.06 5.66
CA ARG A 170 0.95 -7.39 5.50
C ARG A 170 -0.43 -7.31 4.85
N GLU A 171 -1.19 -6.26 5.13
CA GLU A 171 -2.54 -6.07 4.58
C GLU A 171 -2.56 -5.45 3.17
N LEU A 172 -1.54 -4.67 2.79
CA LEU A 172 -1.50 -3.98 1.50
C LEU A 172 -1.61 -4.92 0.28
N PRO A 173 -0.87 -6.05 0.21
CA PRO A 173 -0.95 -6.98 -0.92
C PRO A 173 -2.30 -7.68 -1.07
N SER A 174 -2.97 -8.00 0.05
CA SER A 174 -4.28 -8.68 0.05
C SER A 174 -5.41 -7.72 -0.33
N ARG A 175 -5.23 -6.43 -0.10
CA ARG A 175 -6.17 -5.37 -0.45
C ARG A 175 -6.15 -4.97 -1.92
N VAL A 176 -5.16 -5.35 -2.75
CA VAL A 176 -4.98 -4.76 -4.09
C VAL A 176 -4.78 -5.81 -5.20
N MET A 177 -5.68 -5.80 -6.19
CA MET A 177 -5.54 -6.58 -7.44
C MET A 177 -4.48 -5.95 -8.36
N GLN A 178 -3.84 -6.76 -9.22
CA GLN A 178 -2.84 -6.32 -10.22
C GLN A 178 -3.30 -5.14 -11.12
N SER A 179 -4.61 -4.93 -11.25
CA SER A 179 -5.18 -3.79 -12.01
C SER A 179 -5.05 -2.43 -11.30
N GLY A 180 -4.56 -2.38 -10.05
CA GLY A 180 -4.59 -1.19 -9.20
C GLY A 180 -5.98 -0.88 -8.63
N LYS A 181 -6.90 -1.85 -8.69
CA LYS A 181 -8.20 -1.77 -7.99
C LYS A 181 -8.06 -2.51 -6.65
N SER A 182 -8.60 -1.94 -5.57
CA SER A 182 -8.70 -2.67 -4.31
C SER A 182 -9.51 -3.96 -4.52
N ARG A 183 -9.11 -5.13 -3.99
CA ARG A 183 -9.96 -6.34 -4.02
C ARG A 183 -11.36 -6.00 -3.47
N ALA A 184 -12.37 -6.71 -3.97
CA ALA A 184 -13.67 -6.69 -3.32
C ALA A 184 -13.47 -7.04 -1.84
N GLY A 185 -13.88 -6.16 -0.93
CA GLY A 185 -13.91 -6.49 0.49
C GLY A 185 -15.03 -7.50 0.74
N PHE A 186 -16.23 -7.24 0.21
CA PHE A 186 -17.38 -8.14 0.23
C PHE A 186 -18.45 -7.68 -0.76
N ILE A 187 -19.46 -8.53 -1.00
CA ILE A 187 -20.64 -8.20 -1.79
C ILE A 187 -21.76 -7.80 -0.82
N VAL A 188 -22.45 -6.70 -1.10
CA VAL A 188 -23.65 -6.28 -0.37
C VAL A 188 -24.83 -6.43 -1.30
N ARG A 189 -25.85 -7.15 -0.82
CA ARG A 189 -27.15 -7.25 -1.45
C ARG A 189 -28.11 -6.30 -0.72
N ARG A 190 -28.77 -5.41 -1.46
CA ARG A 190 -29.75 -4.50 -0.88
C ARG A 190 -31.11 -5.20 -0.76
N ASN A 191 -31.65 -5.21 0.45
CA ASN A 191 -32.98 -5.74 0.71
C ASN A 191 -34.04 -4.79 0.14
N GLY A 192 -34.84 -5.27 -0.80
CA GLY A 192 -35.90 -4.51 -1.50
C GLY A 192 -35.86 -4.71 -3.01
N ASP A 193 -34.70 -4.49 -3.64
CA ASP A 193 -34.51 -4.61 -5.08
C ASP A 193 -33.56 -5.76 -5.49
N ASN A 194 -33.09 -6.55 -4.52
CA ASN A 194 -32.19 -7.69 -4.72
C ASN A 194 -30.86 -7.33 -5.40
N LEU A 195 -30.51 -6.05 -5.45
CA LEU A 195 -29.37 -5.58 -6.20
C LEU A 195 -28.06 -5.86 -5.45
N GLU A 196 -27.09 -6.46 -6.12
CA GLU A 196 -25.77 -6.73 -5.56
C GLU A 196 -24.71 -5.74 -6.05
N VAL A 197 -23.95 -5.22 -5.09
CA VAL A 197 -22.74 -4.42 -5.37
C VAL A 197 -21.53 -5.00 -4.67
N MET A 198 -20.41 -4.91 -5.38
CA MET A 198 -19.10 -5.22 -4.87
C MET A 198 -18.57 -3.99 -4.12
N VAL A 199 -18.38 -4.11 -2.81
CA VAL A 199 -17.79 -3.05 -1.98
C VAL A 199 -16.29 -3.20 -2.01
N ARG A 200 -15.58 -2.12 -2.34
CA ARG A 200 -14.12 -2.07 -2.32
C ARG A 200 -13.64 -1.33 -1.08
N TYR A 201 -12.43 -1.65 -0.62
CA TYR A 201 -11.80 -0.89 0.45
C TYR A 201 -11.73 0.59 0.08
N ASP A 202 -12.08 1.43 1.05
CA ASP A 202 -11.86 2.85 0.96
C ASP A 202 -10.37 3.15 0.87
N SER A 203 -10.11 4.42 0.69
CA SER A 203 -8.79 4.93 0.41
C SER A 203 -7.88 4.99 1.67
N LYS A 204 -8.41 4.61 2.85
CA LYS A 204 -7.65 4.29 4.08
C LYS A 204 -7.47 2.78 4.27
N GLY A 205 -7.86 1.96 3.29
CA GLY A 205 -7.80 0.50 3.37
C GLY A 205 -8.85 -0.11 4.29
N LYS A 206 -9.87 0.66 4.71
CA LYS A 206 -10.96 0.17 5.57
C LYS A 206 -12.23 0.03 4.76
N ILE A 207 -13.19 -0.71 5.31
CA ILE A 207 -14.56 -0.66 4.81
C ILE A 207 -15.25 0.46 5.57
N SER A 208 -15.80 1.43 4.85
CA SER A 208 -16.56 2.52 5.45
C SER A 208 -17.73 2.91 4.53
N LEU A 209 -18.61 3.80 4.99
CA LEU A 209 -19.66 4.34 4.13
C LEU A 209 -19.10 5.08 2.90
N LYS A 210 -17.82 5.48 2.93
CA LYS A 210 -17.12 6.11 1.80
C LYS A 210 -16.48 5.09 0.85
N SER A 211 -16.54 3.79 1.17
CA SER A 211 -16.03 2.71 0.32
C SER A 211 -16.67 2.74 -1.06
N PRO A 212 -15.89 2.69 -2.15
CA PRO A 212 -16.47 2.67 -3.49
C PRO A 212 -17.20 1.37 -3.75
N VAL A 213 -18.31 1.46 -4.49
CA VAL A 213 -19.11 0.30 -4.91
C VAL A 213 -19.08 0.13 -6.42
N GLU A 214 -19.05 -1.12 -6.88
CA GLU A 214 -19.17 -1.47 -8.30
C GLU A 214 -20.27 -2.52 -8.49
N ASN A 215 -21.07 -2.38 -9.54
CA ASN A 215 -22.18 -3.30 -9.78
C ASN A 215 -21.69 -4.71 -10.10
N VAL A 216 -22.34 -5.71 -9.52
CA VAL A 216 -22.08 -7.12 -9.82
C VAL A 216 -22.87 -7.52 -11.08
N VAL A 217 -22.32 -8.46 -11.84
CA VAL A 217 -23.06 -9.14 -12.92
C VAL A 217 -23.84 -10.27 -12.27
N GLU A 218 -25.16 -10.17 -12.24
CA GLU A 218 -26.03 -11.22 -11.74
C GLU A 218 -26.43 -12.15 -12.91
N GLN A 219 -26.52 -13.46 -12.65
CA GLN A 219 -27.11 -14.41 -13.56
C GLN A 219 -28.56 -14.63 -13.15
N THR A 220 -29.48 -13.96 -13.84
CA THR A 220 -30.92 -14.12 -13.61
C THR A 220 -31.52 -14.71 -14.88
N GLY A 221 -32.11 -15.91 -14.77
CA GLY A 221 -32.78 -16.57 -15.91
C GLY A 221 -31.87 -16.97 -17.09
N GLY A 222 -30.59 -17.25 -16.85
CA GLY A 222 -29.65 -17.71 -17.90
C GLY A 222 -29.00 -16.60 -18.73
N LYS A 223 -29.33 -15.32 -18.48
CA LYS A 223 -28.64 -14.15 -19.06
C LYS A 223 -27.80 -13.44 -18.01
N ARG A 224 -26.60 -13.02 -18.38
CA ARG A 224 -25.71 -12.20 -17.55
C ARG A 224 -26.17 -10.75 -17.62
N GLU A 225 -26.88 -10.26 -16.61
CA GLU A 225 -27.32 -8.87 -16.53
C GLU A 225 -26.59 -8.17 -15.38
N LYS A 226 -25.97 -7.02 -15.67
CA LYS A 226 -25.44 -6.17 -14.60
C LYS A 226 -26.60 -5.46 -13.94
N GLY A 227 -26.76 -5.65 -12.62
CA GLY A 227 -27.58 -4.75 -11.81
C GLY A 227 -27.13 -3.31 -12.07
N LYS A 228 -28.07 -2.38 -12.26
CA LYS A 228 -27.75 -0.96 -12.49
C LYS A 228 -28.06 -0.15 -11.24
N THR A 229 -27.01 0.30 -10.54
CA THR A 229 -27.12 1.39 -9.56
C THR A 229 -26.28 2.61 -9.99
N SER A 230 -26.74 3.79 -9.58
CA SER A 230 -26.03 5.07 -9.69
C SER A 230 -25.13 5.36 -8.48
N ALA A 231 -25.25 4.57 -7.41
CA ALA A 231 -24.47 4.71 -6.19
C ALA A 231 -22.98 4.51 -6.47
N ARG A 232 -22.15 5.43 -5.96
CA ARG A 232 -20.70 5.42 -6.09
C ARG A 232 -20.02 4.97 -4.81
N THR A 233 -20.68 5.12 -3.67
CA THR A 233 -20.17 4.74 -2.35
C THR A 233 -21.13 3.80 -1.62
N LEU A 234 -20.62 3.10 -0.60
CA LEU A 234 -21.42 2.19 0.21
C LEU A 234 -22.57 2.93 0.91
N GLY A 235 -22.34 4.13 1.44
CA GLY A 235 -23.38 4.95 2.07
C GLY A 235 -24.52 5.29 1.11
N GLU A 236 -24.18 5.76 -0.10
CA GLU A 236 -25.17 6.00 -1.16
C GLU A 236 -25.95 4.72 -1.53
N PHE A 237 -25.30 3.56 -1.45
CA PHE A 237 -25.92 2.28 -1.77
C PHE A 237 -26.91 1.82 -0.69
N VAL A 238 -26.53 1.93 0.59
CA VAL A 238 -27.37 1.52 1.73
C VAL A 238 -28.36 2.59 2.22
N GLY A 239 -28.29 3.81 1.66
CA GLY A 239 -29.22 4.90 1.97
C GLY A 239 -28.89 5.67 3.25
N VAL A 240 -27.60 5.80 3.58
CA VAL A 240 -27.08 6.51 4.78
C VAL A 240 -26.24 7.72 4.38
#